data_AF-S9X9L8-F1
#
_entry.id   AF-S9X9L8-F1
#
_cell.length_a   1.000
_cell.length_b   1.000
_cell.length_c   1.000
_cell.angle_alpha   90.00
_cell.angle_beta   90.00
_cell.angle_gamma   90.00
#
_symmetry.space_group_name_H-M   'P 1'
#
loop_
_entity.id
_entity.type
_entity.pdbx_description
1 polymer ?
#
loop_
_entity_poly.entity_id
_entity_poly.type
_entity_poly.pdbx_seq_one_letter_code
_entity_poly.pdbx_strand_id
1 'polypeptide(L)'
;MKGGLVAINKPSGKSSAQCLNEIKAIISRSELAKFFQPDPPHPNDKNSKRKKWKRNDIKIGHGGTLDPLASGVLVVGLGIGTKQLPTLLSCVKTYKATCLFGCSTNTYDSSGKIIRVATKIPSKEEIADGLAAFRGDILQLPPLYSALHIQGKRLYEYAREGLPLPENVKPRPMRCDHLELIDFHEKGQHNYNDPDTFASKEEIESEELLRPVPDSEKKKAENDSDGAVNHDSVQDNNENSQQKSSNEEASAVKSTSVESIRTTEEKEGQENKNEPKNRKRKLEVTDLERGSRPAIGPSAVLDMSVSSGFYVRSVIHDLAHHIGSEAHMVDLIRTQQGDFVLGSDACFEFEEFHSAGWEQKLASLLKLDLENKEG
;
A
#
# COMPACT_ATOMS: atom_id res chain seq x y z
N MET A 1 -17.60 -15.56 -32.16
CA MET A 1 -16.63 -14.72 -31.40
C MET A 1 -15.19 -15.00 -31.85
N LYS A 2 -14.40 -13.96 -32.19
CA LYS A 2 -12.92 -13.97 -32.40
C LYS A 2 -12.20 -13.41 -31.14
N GLY A 3 -10.91 -13.05 -31.23
CA GLY A 3 -10.15 -12.31 -30.20
C GLY A 3 -8.92 -13.05 -29.65
N GLY A 4 -8.19 -12.39 -28.74
CA GLY A 4 -6.90 -12.86 -28.22
C GLY A 4 -6.44 -12.07 -26.99
N LEU A 5 -5.14 -12.11 -26.70
CA LEU A 5 -4.49 -11.35 -25.63
C LEU A 5 -3.78 -10.11 -26.19
N VAL A 6 -3.81 -9.01 -25.44
CA VAL A 6 -3.00 -7.80 -25.63
C VAL A 6 -2.53 -7.29 -24.27
N ALA A 7 -1.47 -6.49 -24.20
CA ALA A 7 -1.12 -5.78 -22.98
C ALA A 7 -1.54 -4.31 -23.04
N ILE A 8 -1.74 -3.70 -21.87
CA ILE A 8 -1.82 -2.25 -21.71
C ILE A 8 -0.81 -1.81 -20.63
N ASN A 9 -0.18 -0.66 -20.81
CA ASN A 9 0.46 0.07 -19.72
C ASN A 9 -0.64 0.70 -18.87
N LYS A 10 -1.01 0.04 -17.77
CA LYS A 10 -1.97 0.57 -16.81
C LYS A 10 -1.38 1.85 -16.18
N PRO A 11 -2.08 3.00 -16.17
CA PRO A 11 -1.62 4.19 -15.46
C PRO A 11 -1.73 3.98 -13.95
N SER A 12 -0.92 4.71 -13.17
CA SER A 12 -1.09 4.79 -11.72
C SER A 12 -2.45 5.43 -11.34
N GLY A 13 -2.87 5.27 -10.09
CA GLY A 13 -4.13 5.78 -9.53
C GLY A 13 -5.40 5.02 -9.95
N LYS A 14 -5.55 4.62 -11.22
CA LYS A 14 -6.69 3.80 -11.68
C LYS A 14 -6.56 2.37 -11.15
N SER A 15 -7.64 1.70 -10.75
CA SER A 15 -7.61 0.24 -10.49
C SER A 15 -7.67 -0.56 -11.80
N SER A 16 -7.16 -1.80 -11.77
CA SER A 16 -7.24 -2.74 -12.90
C SER A 16 -8.68 -2.89 -13.46
N ALA A 17 -9.69 -2.86 -12.58
CA ALA A 17 -11.09 -2.97 -12.98
C ALA A 17 -11.64 -1.70 -13.65
N GLN A 18 -11.20 -0.51 -13.24
CA GLN A 18 -11.57 0.75 -13.89
C GLN A 18 -11.01 0.80 -15.31
N CYS A 19 -9.71 0.51 -15.49
CA CYS A 19 -9.07 0.41 -16.80
C CYS A 19 -9.81 -0.55 -17.75
N LEU A 20 -10.20 -1.73 -17.25
CA LEU A 20 -10.98 -2.68 -18.05
C LEU A 20 -12.37 -2.16 -18.42
N ASN A 21 -13.09 -1.52 -17.49
CA ASN A 21 -14.43 -0.98 -17.77
C ASN A 21 -14.40 0.17 -18.79
N GLU A 22 -13.36 0.99 -18.75
CA GLU A 22 -13.11 2.11 -19.65
C GLU A 22 -12.81 1.62 -21.07
N ILE A 23 -11.80 0.74 -21.23
CA ILE A 23 -11.49 0.07 -22.50
C ILE A 23 -12.71 -0.70 -23.04
N LYS A 24 -13.46 -1.38 -22.17
CA LYS A 24 -14.70 -2.08 -22.56
C LYS A 24 -15.73 -1.12 -23.14
N ALA A 25 -15.92 0.05 -22.53
CA ALA A 25 -16.87 1.06 -23.00
C ALA A 25 -16.45 1.69 -24.33
N ILE A 26 -15.14 1.86 -24.57
CA ILE A 26 -14.57 2.33 -25.84
C ILE A 26 -14.77 1.28 -26.93
N ILE A 27 -14.27 0.05 -26.74
CA ILE A 27 -14.37 -1.03 -27.73
C ILE A 27 -15.84 -1.35 -28.06
N SER A 28 -16.75 -1.33 -27.08
CA SER A 28 -18.18 -1.60 -27.31
C SER A 28 -18.92 -0.54 -28.13
N ARG A 29 -18.29 0.61 -28.44
CA ARG A 29 -18.80 1.66 -29.34
C ARG A 29 -18.18 1.60 -30.73
N SER A 30 -17.22 0.70 -30.97
CA SER A 30 -16.48 0.57 -32.22
C SER A 30 -16.97 -0.60 -33.09
N GLU A 31 -16.60 -0.59 -34.37
CA GLU A 31 -16.79 -1.72 -35.28
C GLU A 31 -16.10 -3.02 -34.82
N LEU A 32 -15.11 -2.95 -33.93
CA LEU A 32 -14.46 -4.14 -33.37
C LEU A 32 -15.35 -4.91 -32.37
N ALA A 33 -16.42 -4.30 -31.85
CA ALA A 33 -17.31 -4.94 -30.87
C ALA A 33 -17.87 -6.29 -31.37
N LYS A 34 -18.20 -6.38 -32.67
CA LYS A 34 -18.75 -7.59 -33.32
C LYS A 34 -17.83 -8.81 -33.22
N PHE A 35 -16.53 -8.62 -33.10
CA PHE A 35 -15.58 -9.72 -32.91
C PHE A 35 -15.60 -10.30 -31.49
N PHE A 36 -15.90 -9.49 -30.47
CA PHE A 36 -15.74 -9.86 -29.05
C PHE A 36 -17.07 -10.10 -28.31
N GLN A 37 -18.20 -9.81 -28.94
CA GLN A 37 -19.53 -10.13 -28.41
C GLN A 37 -19.76 -11.65 -28.30
N PRO A 38 -20.57 -12.11 -27.34
CA PRO A 38 -21.00 -13.49 -27.24
C PRO A 38 -21.95 -13.86 -28.38
N ASP A 39 -21.74 -15.04 -28.96
CA ASP A 39 -22.65 -15.63 -29.94
C ASP A 39 -24.06 -15.78 -29.30
N PRO A 40 -25.15 -15.53 -30.05
CA PRO A 40 -26.50 -15.48 -29.46
C PRO A 40 -26.91 -16.84 -28.84
N PRO A 41 -27.67 -16.84 -27.73
CA PRO A 41 -28.10 -18.09 -27.10
C PRO A 41 -28.96 -18.90 -28.07
N HIS A 42 -28.70 -20.21 -28.12
CA HIS A 42 -29.43 -21.13 -28.99
C HIS A 42 -30.95 -21.05 -28.73
N PRO A 43 -31.83 -21.09 -29.76
CA PRO A 43 -33.28 -20.86 -29.58
C PRO A 43 -33.94 -21.74 -28.51
N ASN A 44 -33.44 -22.97 -28.33
CA ASN A 44 -33.95 -23.92 -27.33
C ASN A 44 -33.26 -23.83 -25.95
N ASP A 45 -32.39 -22.84 -25.68
CA ASP A 45 -31.77 -22.65 -24.37
C ASP A 45 -32.80 -22.14 -23.34
N LYS A 46 -33.29 -23.06 -22.52
CA LYS A 46 -34.24 -22.81 -21.42
C LYS A 46 -33.67 -21.88 -20.33
N ASN A 47 -32.35 -21.68 -20.25
CA ASN A 47 -31.71 -20.72 -19.34
C ASN A 47 -31.53 -19.30 -19.93
N SER A 48 -31.88 -19.06 -21.20
CA SER A 48 -31.79 -17.73 -21.83
C SER A 48 -32.44 -16.61 -20.99
N LYS A 49 -33.57 -16.88 -20.36
CA LYS A 49 -34.28 -15.95 -19.45
C LYS A 49 -33.46 -15.51 -18.23
N ARG A 50 -32.45 -16.28 -17.80
CA ARG A 50 -31.56 -15.93 -16.66
C ARG A 50 -30.32 -15.13 -17.08
N LYS A 51 -29.80 -15.32 -18.29
CA LYS A 51 -28.65 -14.57 -18.82
C LYS A 51 -29.09 -13.28 -19.51
N LYS A 52 -29.57 -12.31 -18.73
CA LYS A 52 -29.94 -10.96 -19.20
C LYS A 52 -28.70 -10.08 -19.47
N TRP A 53 -27.70 -10.63 -20.17
CA TRP A 53 -26.57 -9.85 -20.69
C TRP A 53 -27.12 -8.78 -21.64
N LYS A 54 -26.60 -7.55 -21.58
CA LYS A 54 -26.94 -6.54 -22.59
C LYS A 54 -26.40 -7.04 -23.93
N ARG A 55 -27.24 -7.07 -24.97
CA ARG A 55 -26.98 -7.81 -26.23
C ARG A 55 -25.72 -7.35 -26.99
N ASN A 56 -25.19 -6.17 -26.67
CA ASN A 56 -24.02 -5.57 -27.30
C ASN A 56 -22.73 -5.66 -26.44
N ASP A 57 -22.80 -6.26 -25.24
CA ASP A 57 -21.73 -6.24 -24.24
C ASP A 57 -20.59 -7.19 -24.61
N ILE A 58 -19.38 -6.66 -24.84
CA ILE A 58 -18.22 -7.48 -25.24
C ILE A 58 -17.68 -8.33 -24.09
N LYS A 59 -17.08 -9.48 -24.41
CA LYS A 59 -16.36 -10.30 -23.44
C LYS A 59 -14.92 -9.81 -23.26
N ILE A 60 -14.57 -9.42 -22.03
CA ILE A 60 -13.24 -8.90 -21.64
C ILE A 60 -12.84 -9.45 -20.26
N GLY A 61 -11.53 -9.51 -19.97
CA GLY A 61 -10.96 -9.87 -18.66
C GLY A 61 -9.46 -9.57 -18.60
N HIS A 62 -8.80 -9.77 -17.44
CA HIS A 62 -7.36 -9.52 -17.27
C HIS A 62 -6.62 -10.71 -16.65
N GLY A 63 -5.31 -10.79 -16.92
CA GLY A 63 -4.44 -11.94 -16.59
C GLY A 63 -3.79 -11.90 -15.22
N GLY A 64 -4.24 -11.03 -14.33
CA GLY A 64 -3.63 -10.79 -13.02
C GLY A 64 -3.73 -9.32 -12.62
N THR A 65 -4.15 -9.05 -11.39
CA THR A 65 -4.35 -7.70 -10.87
C THR A 65 -3.04 -6.91 -10.81
N LEU A 66 -3.14 -5.59 -10.98
CA LEU A 66 -2.24 -4.59 -10.42
C LEU A 66 -3.00 -3.74 -9.41
N ASP A 67 -2.34 -3.42 -8.31
CA ASP A 67 -2.83 -2.51 -7.28
C ASP A 67 -3.08 -1.10 -7.87
N PRO A 68 -3.91 -0.23 -7.24
CA PRO A 68 -4.26 1.06 -7.82
C PRO A 68 -3.04 1.95 -8.10
N LEU A 69 -2.10 2.07 -7.17
CA LEU A 69 -0.87 2.84 -7.34
C LEU A 69 0.08 2.26 -8.40
N ALA A 70 -0.01 0.97 -8.71
CA ALA A 70 0.97 0.29 -9.54
C ALA A 70 0.71 0.49 -11.05
N SER A 71 1.71 0.94 -11.80
CA SER A 71 1.64 1.10 -13.26
C SER A 71 2.18 -0.12 -14.03
N GLY A 72 2.21 -0.05 -15.36
CA GLY A 72 2.85 -1.06 -16.21
C GLY A 72 1.90 -2.15 -16.73
N VAL A 73 2.50 -3.25 -17.20
CA VAL A 73 1.87 -4.29 -18.02
C VAL A 73 0.67 -4.95 -17.32
N LEU A 74 -0.54 -4.68 -17.80
CA LEU A 74 -1.76 -5.41 -17.50
C LEU A 74 -2.21 -6.16 -18.75
N VAL A 75 -2.06 -7.49 -18.76
CA VAL A 75 -2.52 -8.30 -19.91
C VAL A 75 -4.04 -8.42 -19.88
N VAL A 76 -4.68 -8.04 -20.99
CA VAL A 76 -6.12 -8.03 -21.23
C VAL A 76 -6.48 -9.10 -22.26
N GLY A 77 -7.52 -9.88 -21.98
CA GLY A 77 -8.07 -10.87 -22.89
C GLY A 77 -9.39 -10.39 -23.47
N LEU A 78 -9.50 -10.36 -24.80
CA LEU A 78 -10.69 -9.94 -25.55
C LEU A 78 -11.32 -11.14 -26.25
N GLY A 79 -12.65 -11.23 -26.21
CA GLY A 79 -13.41 -12.31 -26.84
C GLY A 79 -12.92 -13.69 -26.38
N ILE A 80 -12.50 -14.55 -27.32
CA ILE A 80 -11.98 -15.88 -27.00
C ILE A 80 -10.67 -15.86 -26.20
N GLY A 81 -9.88 -14.79 -26.28
CA GLY A 81 -8.64 -14.60 -25.52
C GLY A 81 -8.84 -14.62 -24.01
N THR A 82 -10.06 -14.32 -23.53
CA THR A 82 -10.42 -14.52 -22.11
C THR A 82 -10.26 -15.96 -21.61
N LYS A 83 -10.22 -16.96 -22.51
CA LYS A 83 -9.93 -18.37 -22.16
C LYS A 83 -8.45 -18.62 -21.89
N GLN A 84 -7.55 -17.76 -22.38
CA GLN A 84 -6.10 -17.90 -22.22
C GLN A 84 -5.60 -17.27 -20.92
N LEU A 85 -6.34 -16.32 -20.34
CA LEU A 85 -5.99 -15.62 -19.10
C LEU A 85 -5.51 -16.50 -17.93
N PRO A 86 -5.99 -17.74 -17.71
CA PRO A 86 -5.47 -18.62 -16.66
C PRO A 86 -4.00 -19.02 -16.84
N THR A 87 -3.43 -19.05 -18.06
CA THR A 87 -1.99 -19.38 -18.25
C THR A 87 -1.06 -18.30 -17.70
N LEU A 88 -1.56 -17.06 -17.61
CA LEU A 88 -0.85 -15.92 -17.05
C LEU A 88 -0.79 -15.95 -15.50
N LEU A 89 -1.42 -16.96 -14.88
CA LEU A 89 -1.32 -17.27 -13.45
C LEU A 89 -0.16 -18.23 -13.12
N SER A 90 0.62 -18.65 -14.13
CA SER A 90 1.85 -19.44 -13.95
C SER A 90 3.08 -18.85 -14.66
N CYS A 91 3.00 -17.63 -15.21
CA CYS A 91 4.14 -16.95 -15.82
C CYS A 91 4.97 -16.13 -14.80
N VAL A 92 6.24 -15.89 -15.14
CA VAL A 92 7.10 -14.90 -14.45
C VAL A 92 6.56 -13.49 -14.71
N LYS A 93 6.77 -12.59 -13.73
CA LYS A 93 6.45 -11.16 -13.81
C LYS A 93 7.65 -10.37 -13.32
N THR A 94 7.97 -9.28 -14.01
CA THR A 94 9.10 -8.41 -13.66
C THR A 94 8.57 -7.06 -13.21
N TYR A 95 9.17 -6.52 -12.14
CA TYR A 95 8.73 -5.29 -11.50
C TYR A 95 9.93 -4.40 -11.17
N LYS A 96 9.73 -3.09 -11.27
CA LYS A 96 10.51 -2.08 -10.56
C LYS A 96 9.64 -1.50 -9.45
N ALA A 97 10.12 -1.52 -8.22
CA ALA A 97 9.36 -1.10 -7.04
C ALA A 97 10.18 -0.10 -6.22
N THR A 98 9.59 1.05 -5.92
CA THR A 98 10.22 2.04 -5.04
C THR A 98 9.63 1.91 -3.66
N CYS A 99 10.49 1.71 -2.65
CA CYS A 99 10.11 1.74 -1.25
C CYS A 99 10.68 2.99 -0.56
N LEU A 100 9.96 3.47 0.46
CA LEU A 100 10.38 4.52 1.38
C LEU A 100 10.57 3.90 2.77
N PHE A 101 11.73 4.11 3.38
CA PHE A 101 12.02 3.67 4.75
C PHE A 101 11.64 4.75 5.76
N GLY A 102 11.27 4.34 6.97
CA GLY A 102 10.91 5.24 8.08
C GLY A 102 9.58 4.89 8.75
N CYS A 103 8.61 4.39 7.99
CA CYS A 103 7.37 3.81 8.53
C CYS A 103 6.81 2.69 7.66
N SER A 104 6.01 1.81 8.27
CA SER A 104 5.21 0.80 7.56
C SER A 104 3.72 1.10 7.72
N THR A 105 2.93 0.65 6.74
CA THR A 105 1.50 0.96 6.64
C THR A 105 0.65 -0.29 6.62
N ASN A 106 -0.63 -0.21 7.02
CA ASN A 106 -1.54 -1.37 7.02
C ASN A 106 -1.78 -2.00 5.63
N THR A 107 -1.47 -1.29 4.52
CA THR A 107 -1.49 -1.82 3.15
C THR A 107 -0.12 -2.28 2.65
N TYR A 108 0.96 -1.98 3.38
CA TYR A 108 2.36 -1.89 2.95
C TYR A 108 2.61 -1.01 1.70
N ASP A 109 1.72 -0.05 1.44
CA ASP A 109 1.88 0.98 0.41
C ASP A 109 1.49 2.38 0.91
N SER A 110 1.81 3.40 0.12
CA SER A 110 1.55 4.82 0.39
C SER A 110 0.06 5.21 0.44
N SER A 111 -0.87 4.29 0.14
CA SER A 111 -2.32 4.51 0.28
C SER A 111 -2.89 4.05 1.63
N GLY A 112 -2.07 3.40 2.45
CA GLY A 112 -2.42 2.94 3.79
C GLY A 112 -2.23 3.98 4.89
N LYS A 113 -2.44 3.53 6.13
CA LYS A 113 -2.19 4.30 7.36
C LYS A 113 -0.98 3.73 8.09
N ILE A 114 -0.20 4.58 8.76
CA ILE A 114 1.00 4.19 9.52
C ILE A 114 0.60 3.23 10.66
N ILE A 115 1.24 2.07 10.72
CA ILE A 115 1.11 1.07 11.80
C ILE A 115 2.33 1.02 12.72
N ARG A 116 3.53 1.35 12.21
CA ARG A 116 4.80 1.36 12.94
C ARG A 116 5.72 2.43 12.37
N VAL A 117 6.58 3.00 13.21
CA VAL A 117 7.63 3.96 12.85
C VAL A 117 8.99 3.34 13.21
N ALA A 118 9.98 3.48 12.32
CA ALA A 118 11.29 2.87 12.48
C ALA A 118 12.12 3.56 13.58
N THR A 119 12.70 2.77 14.49
CA THR A 119 13.73 3.25 15.44
C THR A 119 15.14 3.29 14.81
N LYS A 120 15.29 2.72 13.61
CA LYS A 120 16.54 2.68 12.82
C LYS A 120 16.21 3.01 11.37
N ILE A 121 16.96 3.95 10.78
CA ILE A 121 17.00 4.16 9.33
C ILE A 121 18.17 3.33 8.77
N PRO A 122 17.97 2.47 7.75
CA PRO A 122 19.01 1.57 7.26
C PRO A 122 19.92 2.24 6.23
N SER A 123 21.15 1.76 6.12
CA SER A 123 22.07 2.17 5.05
C SER A 123 21.76 1.48 3.71
N LYS A 124 22.33 1.99 2.62
CA LYS A 124 22.24 1.39 1.28
C LYS A 124 22.74 -0.06 1.26
N GLU A 125 23.83 -0.31 1.98
CA GLU A 125 24.52 -1.59 2.11
C GLU A 125 23.65 -2.59 2.88
N GLU A 126 23.05 -2.17 4.01
CA GLU A 126 22.13 -3.01 4.78
C GLU A 126 20.91 -3.44 3.96
N ILE A 127 20.35 -2.53 3.15
CA ILE A 127 19.27 -2.84 2.20
C ILE A 127 19.76 -3.87 1.17
N ALA A 128 20.91 -3.64 0.55
CA ALA A 128 21.45 -4.47 -0.54
C ALA A 128 21.80 -5.90 -0.09
N ASP A 129 22.40 -6.04 1.09
CA ASP A 129 22.72 -7.33 1.71
C ASP A 129 21.43 -8.06 2.14
N GLY A 130 20.47 -7.33 2.73
CA GLY A 130 19.17 -7.87 3.15
C GLY A 130 18.36 -8.51 2.02
N LEU A 131 18.54 -8.08 0.76
CA LEU A 131 17.91 -8.69 -0.42
C LEU A 131 18.24 -10.19 -0.58
N ALA A 132 19.38 -10.66 -0.05
CA ALA A 132 19.79 -12.06 -0.17
C ALA A 132 18.80 -13.04 0.47
N ALA A 133 18.11 -12.64 1.55
CA ALA A 133 17.09 -13.46 2.21
C ALA A 133 15.79 -13.63 1.40
N PHE A 134 15.61 -12.84 0.33
CA PHE A 134 14.38 -12.79 -0.47
C PHE A 134 14.56 -13.25 -1.92
N ARG A 135 15.68 -13.95 -2.21
CA ARG A 135 15.99 -14.59 -3.50
C ARG A 135 15.74 -16.11 -3.41
N GLY A 136 15.43 -16.74 -4.54
CA GLY A 136 15.14 -18.18 -4.62
C GLY A 136 13.71 -18.52 -4.18
N ASP A 137 13.51 -19.73 -3.63
CA ASP A 137 12.23 -20.20 -3.13
C ASP A 137 12.01 -19.74 -1.67
N ILE A 138 11.00 -18.90 -1.46
CA ILE A 138 10.69 -18.25 -0.16
C ILE A 138 9.26 -18.56 0.30
N LEU A 139 8.99 -18.41 1.59
CA LEU A 139 7.63 -18.44 2.14
C LEU A 139 7.13 -17.01 2.35
N GLN A 140 6.09 -16.61 1.61
CA GLN A 140 5.50 -15.28 1.73
C GLN A 140 4.09 -15.37 2.33
N LEU A 141 3.84 -14.59 3.39
CA LEU A 141 2.49 -14.34 3.87
C LEU A 141 1.83 -13.23 3.03
N PRO A 142 0.62 -13.45 2.46
CA PRO A 142 -0.11 -12.42 1.74
C PRO A 142 -0.42 -11.18 2.62
N PRO A 143 -0.47 -9.97 2.06
CA PRO A 143 -0.88 -8.78 2.81
C PRO A 143 -2.38 -8.82 3.11
N LEU A 144 -2.79 -8.19 4.21
CA LEU A 144 -4.20 -8.03 4.61
C LEU A 144 -5.05 -7.44 3.46
N TYR A 145 -4.57 -6.36 2.85
CA TYR A 145 -5.17 -5.74 1.67
C TYR A 145 -4.75 -6.46 0.38
N SER A 146 -5.15 -7.74 0.26
CA SER A 146 -4.97 -8.57 -0.93
C SER A 146 -6.29 -9.10 -1.50
N ALA A 147 -6.28 -9.35 -2.81
CA ALA A 147 -7.39 -10.01 -3.50
C ALA A 147 -7.40 -11.55 -3.32
N LEU A 148 -6.80 -12.09 -2.26
CA LEU A 148 -6.86 -13.53 -1.98
C LEU A 148 -8.28 -13.92 -1.55
N HIS A 149 -8.88 -14.95 -2.17
CA HIS A 149 -10.16 -15.50 -1.72
C HIS A 149 -9.96 -16.46 -0.53
N ILE A 150 -10.72 -16.25 0.54
CA ILE A 150 -10.79 -17.13 1.72
C ILE A 150 -12.26 -17.21 2.17
N GLN A 151 -12.75 -18.42 2.45
CA GLN A 151 -14.12 -18.71 2.95
C GLN A 151 -15.28 -18.04 2.15
N GLY A 152 -15.05 -17.63 0.90
CA GLY A 152 -16.03 -16.99 0.03
C GLY A 152 -15.92 -15.46 -0.09
N LYS A 153 -15.10 -14.80 0.73
CA LYS A 153 -14.76 -13.37 0.64
C LYS A 153 -13.33 -13.15 0.15
N ARG A 154 -12.96 -11.92 -0.20
CA ARG A 154 -11.56 -11.48 -0.42
C ARG A 154 -10.94 -11.02 0.90
N LEU A 155 -9.62 -11.17 1.09
CA LEU A 155 -8.97 -10.81 2.35
C LEU A 155 -9.10 -9.30 2.68
N TYR A 156 -9.04 -8.42 1.67
CA TYR A 156 -9.30 -6.98 1.86
C TYR A 156 -10.73 -6.65 2.34
N GLU A 157 -11.70 -7.56 2.18
CA GLU A 157 -13.11 -7.33 2.59
C GLU A 157 -13.24 -7.49 4.10
N TYR A 158 -12.55 -8.46 4.71
CA TYR A 158 -12.45 -8.58 6.17
C TYR A 158 -11.89 -7.30 6.79
N ALA A 159 -10.78 -6.79 6.23
CA ALA A 159 -10.12 -5.57 6.69
C ALA A 159 -11.01 -4.32 6.59
N ARG A 160 -11.81 -4.19 5.52
CA ARG A 160 -12.71 -3.05 5.31
C ARG A 160 -14.02 -3.15 6.10
N GLU A 161 -14.46 -4.35 6.43
CA GLU A 161 -15.68 -4.61 7.20
C GLU A 161 -15.41 -4.72 8.71
N GLY A 162 -14.15 -4.62 9.16
CA GLY A 162 -13.76 -4.78 10.56
C GLY A 162 -14.00 -6.20 11.09
N LEU A 163 -13.98 -7.21 10.22
CA LEU A 163 -14.25 -8.59 10.59
C LEU A 163 -12.97 -9.32 11.05
N PRO A 164 -13.09 -10.25 12.01
CA PRO A 164 -11.95 -11.05 12.47
C PRO A 164 -11.30 -11.81 11.31
N LEU A 165 -9.97 -11.84 11.33
CA LEU A 165 -9.16 -12.55 10.34
C LEU A 165 -9.50 -14.04 10.30
N PRO A 166 -9.68 -14.66 9.13
CA PRO A 166 -9.91 -16.09 9.03
C PRO A 166 -8.63 -16.87 9.35
N GLU A 167 -8.71 -17.83 10.27
CA GLU A 167 -7.60 -18.63 10.84
C GLU A 167 -6.70 -19.37 9.83
N ASN A 168 -7.07 -19.38 8.55
CA ASN A 168 -6.37 -20.07 7.47
C ASN A 168 -5.65 -19.16 6.47
N VAL A 169 -5.42 -17.87 6.79
CA VAL A 169 -4.32 -17.14 6.12
C VAL A 169 -3.01 -17.81 6.51
N LYS A 170 -2.26 -18.33 5.54
CA LYS A 170 -1.00 -19.05 5.75
C LYS A 170 0.06 -18.57 4.75
N PRO A 171 1.36 -18.61 5.11
CA PRO A 171 2.45 -18.40 4.16
C PRO A 171 2.33 -19.35 2.96
N ARG A 172 2.76 -18.88 1.79
CA ARG A 172 2.71 -19.61 0.53
C ARG A 172 4.11 -19.69 -0.07
N PRO A 173 4.50 -20.83 -0.67
CA PRO A 173 5.74 -20.89 -1.44
C PRO A 173 5.62 -19.95 -2.64
N MET A 174 6.60 -19.07 -2.76
CA MET A 174 6.78 -18.10 -3.84
C MET A 174 8.24 -18.15 -4.28
N ARG A 175 8.52 -17.78 -5.53
CA ARG A 175 9.86 -17.80 -6.09
C ARG A 175 10.28 -16.43 -6.62
N CYS A 176 11.51 -16.06 -6.31
CA CYS A 176 12.14 -14.81 -6.67
C CYS A 176 13.44 -15.13 -7.43
N ASP A 177 13.37 -15.15 -8.77
CA ASP A 177 14.50 -15.53 -9.62
C ASP A 177 15.56 -14.42 -9.72
N HIS A 178 15.16 -13.16 -9.52
CA HIS A 178 16.05 -11.99 -9.48
C HIS A 178 15.47 -10.94 -8.51
N LEU A 179 16.34 -10.27 -7.76
CA LEU A 179 16.03 -9.16 -6.87
C LEU A 179 17.29 -8.33 -6.63
N GLU A 180 17.35 -7.09 -7.10
CA GLU A 180 18.53 -6.22 -6.99
C GLU A 180 18.15 -4.76 -6.67
N LEU A 181 19.03 -4.08 -5.91
CA LEU A 181 18.94 -2.66 -5.61
C LEU A 181 19.53 -1.87 -6.79
N ILE A 182 18.66 -1.29 -7.63
CA ILE A 182 19.08 -0.61 -8.86
C ILE A 182 19.24 0.91 -8.69
N ASP A 183 18.61 1.50 -7.68
CA ASP A 183 18.80 2.92 -7.33
C ASP A 183 18.57 3.15 -5.82
N PHE A 184 19.15 4.20 -5.27
CA PHE A 184 19.05 4.61 -3.87
C PHE A 184 19.20 6.11 -3.73
N HIS A 185 18.30 6.74 -2.96
CA HIS A 185 18.27 8.18 -2.73
C HIS A 185 18.21 8.44 -1.22
N GLU A 186 19.13 9.25 -0.71
CA GLU A 186 19.11 9.66 0.70
C GLU A 186 17.91 10.58 1.01
N LYS A 187 17.65 10.82 2.29
CA LYS A 187 16.64 11.77 2.77
C LYS A 187 16.81 13.14 2.08
N GLY A 188 15.77 13.60 1.39
CA GLY A 188 15.78 14.87 0.66
C GLY A 188 16.34 14.82 -0.78
N GLN A 189 16.82 13.66 -1.24
CA GLN A 189 17.14 13.43 -2.66
C GLN A 189 15.94 12.93 -3.47
N HIS A 190 14.79 12.72 -2.82
CA HIS A 190 13.53 12.25 -3.42
C HIS A 190 12.32 13.06 -2.90
N ASN A 191 11.20 13.00 -3.61
CA ASN A 191 9.98 13.76 -3.32
C ASN A 191 8.85 12.90 -2.69
N TYR A 192 9.18 11.68 -2.21
CA TYR A 192 8.21 10.82 -1.54
C TYR A 192 7.98 11.28 -0.09
N ASN A 193 6.78 11.03 0.43
CA ASN A 193 6.37 11.42 1.78
C ASN A 193 5.66 10.23 2.45
N ASP A 194 5.80 10.11 3.77
CA ASP A 194 5.01 9.17 4.58
C ASP A 194 3.52 9.59 4.62
N PRO A 195 2.56 8.66 4.84
CA PRO A 195 1.14 9.00 4.93
C PRO A 195 0.81 9.86 6.16
N ASP A 196 -0.02 10.90 5.99
CA ASP A 196 -0.42 11.83 7.07
C ASP A 196 -1.33 11.21 8.17
N THR A 197 -1.63 9.90 8.13
CA THR A 197 -2.56 9.26 9.08
C THR A 197 -2.03 7.97 9.67
N PHE A 198 -2.21 7.83 10.99
CA PHE A 198 -1.97 6.60 11.74
C PHE A 198 -3.19 5.67 11.71
N ALA A 199 -2.94 4.37 11.80
CA ALA A 199 -3.95 3.33 11.89
C ALA A 199 -4.70 3.38 13.23
N SER A 200 -5.93 2.89 13.27
CA SER A 200 -6.64 2.67 14.54
C SER A 200 -6.06 1.46 15.30
N LYS A 201 -6.38 1.34 16.59
CA LYS A 201 -5.92 0.21 17.40
C LYS A 201 -6.38 -1.12 16.82
N GLU A 202 -7.61 -1.19 16.31
CA GLU A 202 -8.20 -2.37 15.70
C GLU A 202 -7.53 -2.75 14.37
N GLU A 203 -7.07 -1.75 13.60
CA GLU A 203 -6.28 -1.97 12.37
C GLU A 203 -4.88 -2.51 12.71
N ILE A 204 -4.25 -2.02 13.78
CA ILE A 204 -2.95 -2.50 14.27
C ILE A 204 -3.07 -3.92 14.85
N GLU A 205 -4.08 -4.18 15.70
CA GLU A 205 -4.36 -5.51 16.24
C GLU A 205 -4.67 -6.53 15.13
N SER A 206 -5.41 -6.13 14.10
CA SER A 206 -5.65 -6.98 12.92
C SER A 206 -4.36 -7.33 12.17
N GLU A 207 -3.42 -6.39 12.04
CA GLU A 207 -2.12 -6.65 11.43
C GLU A 207 -1.23 -7.52 12.32
N GLU A 208 -1.22 -7.35 13.64
CA GLU A 208 -0.46 -8.22 14.55
C GLU A 208 -1.04 -9.65 14.67
N LEU A 209 -2.34 -9.82 14.45
CA LEU A 209 -2.95 -11.15 14.30
C LEU A 209 -2.54 -11.83 12.99
N LEU A 210 -2.17 -11.07 11.95
CA LEU A 210 -1.64 -11.59 10.69
C LEU A 210 -0.13 -11.86 10.77
N ARG A 211 0.65 -10.89 11.29
CA ARG A 211 2.10 -10.97 11.52
C ARG A 211 2.42 -10.74 13.00
N PRO A 212 2.47 -11.81 13.82
CA PRO A 212 2.79 -11.70 15.24
C PRO A 212 4.21 -11.15 15.47
N VAL A 213 4.28 -9.94 16.01
CA VAL A 213 5.54 -9.29 16.44
C VAL A 213 6.12 -10.01 17.67
N PRO A 214 7.43 -10.36 17.69
CA PRO A 214 8.08 -10.97 18.84
C PRO A 214 7.96 -10.15 20.13
N ASP A 215 7.77 -10.82 21.28
CA ASP A 215 7.66 -10.18 22.60
C ASP A 215 8.88 -9.32 22.99
N SER A 216 10.05 -9.57 22.38
CA SER A 216 11.26 -8.77 22.53
C SER A 216 11.13 -7.36 21.95
N GLU A 217 10.39 -7.20 20.85
CA GLU A 217 10.20 -5.92 20.17
C GLU A 217 9.07 -5.13 20.83
N LYS A 218 8.00 -5.81 21.27
CA LYS A 218 6.94 -5.22 22.10
C LYS A 218 7.51 -4.57 23.38
N LYS A 219 8.44 -5.25 24.05
CA LYS A 219 9.16 -4.71 25.21
C LYS A 219 10.19 -3.63 24.89
N LYS A 220 10.59 -3.49 23.63
CA LYS A 220 11.48 -2.41 23.19
C LYS A 220 10.70 -1.12 23.02
N ALA A 221 9.55 -1.18 22.35
CA ALA A 221 8.60 -0.07 22.29
C ALA A 221 8.11 0.39 23.69
N GLU A 222 7.96 -0.52 24.65
CA GLU A 222 7.65 -0.22 26.06
C GLU A 222 8.79 0.48 26.84
N ASN A 223 10.03 0.49 26.32
CA ASN A 223 11.21 1.10 26.97
C ASN A 223 11.69 2.36 26.24
N ASP A 224 11.74 2.34 24.91
CA ASP A 224 12.23 3.46 24.09
C ASP A 224 11.32 4.71 24.22
N SER A 225 10.08 4.54 24.71
CA SER A 225 9.14 5.62 25.05
C SER A 225 9.60 6.52 26.22
N ASP A 226 10.42 6.02 27.15
CA ASP A 226 11.05 6.85 28.21
C ASP A 226 12.33 7.56 27.70
N GLY A 227 12.71 7.35 26.42
CA GLY A 227 14.03 7.70 25.85
C GLY A 227 14.06 8.84 24.80
N ALA A 228 12.96 9.55 24.56
CA ALA A 228 12.87 10.61 23.54
C ALA A 228 13.60 11.90 23.95
N VAL A 229 14.94 11.87 23.95
CA VAL A 229 15.79 13.03 24.31
C VAL A 229 15.79 14.06 23.17
N ASN A 230 15.51 15.33 23.50
CA ASN A 230 15.58 16.44 22.57
C ASN A 230 16.95 16.53 21.87
N HIS A 231 16.96 16.44 20.55
CA HIS A 231 18.14 16.75 19.75
C HIS A 231 17.77 17.50 18.47
N ASP A 232 17.44 18.78 18.61
CA ASP A 232 17.97 19.76 17.66
C ASP A 232 18.15 21.14 18.29
N SER A 233 19.33 21.71 18.09
CA SER A 233 19.68 23.07 18.52
C SER A 233 20.54 23.72 17.43
N VAL A 234 19.92 23.96 16.27
CA VAL A 234 20.54 24.70 15.17
C VAL A 234 20.81 26.14 15.64
N GLN A 235 22.08 26.54 15.59
CA GLN A 235 22.51 27.89 15.98
C GLN A 235 22.34 28.87 14.82
N ASP A 236 21.23 29.62 14.82
CA ASP A 236 21.11 30.81 13.98
C ASP A 236 22.02 31.93 14.52
N ASN A 237 23.26 31.95 14.05
CA ASN A 237 24.17 33.09 14.24
C ASN A 237 23.70 34.28 13.40
N ASN A 238 23.14 35.30 14.04
CA ASN A 238 22.83 36.56 13.39
C ASN A 238 23.23 37.75 14.27
N GLU A 239 24.52 38.09 14.25
CA GLU A 239 25.03 39.32 14.86
C GLU A 239 24.55 40.54 14.07
N ASN A 240 23.70 41.37 14.67
CA ASN A 240 23.84 42.80 14.44
C ASN A 240 23.43 43.61 15.66
N SER A 241 24.14 44.71 15.91
CA SER A 241 24.18 45.38 17.21
C SER A 241 23.55 46.78 17.18
N GLN A 242 22.77 47.14 18.21
CA GLN A 242 22.55 48.55 18.56
C GLN A 242 22.13 48.80 20.02
N GLN A 243 23.13 49.24 20.80
CA GLN A 243 23.15 50.17 21.95
C GLN A 243 21.86 50.55 22.74
N LYS A 244 22.02 50.55 24.09
CA LYS A 244 21.52 51.54 25.09
C LYS A 244 19.99 51.55 25.42
N SER A 245 19.54 51.95 26.62
CA SER A 245 20.20 52.19 27.93
C SER A 245 19.21 52.36 29.10
N SER A 246 19.74 52.25 30.34
CA SER A 246 19.44 53.07 31.55
C SER A 246 18.10 52.98 32.32
N ASN A 247 18.21 53.20 33.64
CA ASN A 247 17.20 53.50 34.69
C ASN A 247 16.35 52.30 35.21
N GLU A 248 16.21 52.04 36.52
CA GLU A 248 15.71 52.85 37.68
C GLU A 248 14.17 53.01 37.67
N GLU A 249 13.41 52.89 38.77
CA GLU A 249 13.76 52.80 40.21
C GLU A 249 12.72 52.00 41.05
N ALA A 250 12.73 52.14 42.39
CA ALA A 250 11.86 51.45 43.37
C ALA A 250 10.35 51.79 43.23
N SER A 251 9.40 50.99 43.74
CA SER A 251 9.00 50.86 45.17
C SER A 251 7.55 50.30 45.21
N ALA A 252 6.88 49.88 46.30
CA ALA A 252 7.12 49.28 47.61
C ALA A 252 5.73 49.21 48.34
N VAL A 253 5.66 48.69 49.59
CA VAL A 253 4.59 48.90 50.61
C VAL A 253 3.32 47.98 50.64
N LYS A 254 3.30 47.06 51.64
CA LYS A 254 2.27 46.71 52.68
C LYS A 254 0.77 46.70 52.30
N SER A 255 -0.07 45.75 52.76
CA SER A 255 -0.45 45.45 54.17
C SER A 255 -1.10 44.04 54.30
N THR A 256 -1.10 43.22 55.39
CA THR A 256 -1.52 43.36 56.82
C THR A 256 -2.98 43.77 57.03
N SER A 257 -3.83 43.24 57.95
CA SER A 257 -3.88 42.06 58.86
C SER A 257 -5.36 41.91 59.37
N VAL A 258 -5.87 41.01 60.24
CA VAL A 258 -5.33 39.96 61.15
C VAL A 258 -6.35 38.79 61.35
N GLU A 259 -6.18 37.95 62.39
CA GLU A 259 -6.92 36.74 62.79
C GLU A 259 -8.38 36.91 63.34
N SER A 260 -9.08 35.79 63.54
CA SER A 260 -10.09 35.57 64.61
C SER A 260 -10.21 34.06 64.94
N ILE A 261 -10.57 33.69 66.19
CA ILE A 261 -10.32 32.36 66.79
C ILE A 261 -11.50 31.85 67.66
N ARG A 262 -11.75 30.52 67.64
CA ARG A 262 -12.69 29.71 68.50
C ARG A 262 -14.19 29.90 68.21
N THR A 263 -15.09 28.95 68.51
CA THR A 263 -15.03 27.78 69.43
C THR A 263 -15.72 26.51 68.86
N THR A 264 -15.66 25.42 69.65
CA THR A 264 -16.24 24.06 69.51
C THR A 264 -17.77 23.98 69.28
N GLU A 265 -18.43 22.84 68.98
CA GLU A 265 -18.13 21.40 69.17
C GLU A 265 -18.95 20.48 68.21
N GLU A 266 -18.53 19.21 68.00
CA GLU A 266 -19.31 18.00 67.59
C GLU A 266 -20.34 18.04 66.41
N LYS A 267 -20.39 17.13 65.40
CA LYS A 267 -20.21 15.65 65.42
C LYS A 267 -19.78 15.00 64.08
N GLU A 268 -19.19 13.80 64.22
CA GLU A 268 -19.29 12.57 63.39
C GLU A 268 -19.14 12.65 61.83
N GLY A 269 -18.05 12.06 61.33
CA GLY A 269 -17.83 11.80 59.89
C GLY A 269 -16.42 11.26 59.59
N GLN A 270 -16.18 9.96 59.80
CA GLN A 270 -14.85 9.34 59.56
C GLN A 270 -14.69 8.83 58.11
N GLU A 271 -14.05 9.64 57.26
CA GLU A 271 -13.47 9.12 56.01
C GLU A 271 -12.18 8.34 56.29
N ASN A 272 -12.07 7.15 55.70
CA ASN A 272 -10.96 6.24 55.97
C ASN A 272 -9.90 6.32 54.87
N LYS A 273 -8.63 6.43 55.27
CA LYS A 273 -7.50 6.59 54.33
C LYS A 273 -7.32 5.36 53.46
N ASN A 274 -7.22 5.54 52.14
CA ASN A 274 -6.61 4.58 51.23
C ASN A 274 -5.86 5.35 50.13
N GLU A 275 -4.55 5.18 50.08
CA GLU A 275 -3.74 5.72 48.98
C GLU A 275 -4.06 4.96 47.68
N PRO A 276 -4.37 5.65 46.57
CA PRO A 276 -4.46 5.00 45.27
C PRO A 276 -3.05 4.61 44.83
N LYS A 277 -2.67 3.35 45.07
CA LYS A 277 -1.41 2.77 44.56
C LYS A 277 -1.29 3.06 43.07
N ASN A 278 -0.28 3.88 42.71
CA ASN A 278 -0.08 4.35 41.35
C ASN A 278 0.41 3.21 40.43
N ARG A 279 -0.51 2.34 40.02
CA ARG A 279 -0.32 1.44 38.88
C ARG A 279 -0.23 2.32 37.63
N LYS A 280 1.01 2.66 37.23
CA LYS A 280 1.31 3.16 35.88
C LYS A 280 0.50 2.34 34.88
N ARG A 281 -0.31 3.00 34.04
CA ARG A 281 -1.01 2.32 32.96
C ARG A 281 0.03 1.82 31.96
N LYS A 282 -0.30 0.73 31.27
CA LYS A 282 0.50 0.23 30.16
C LYS A 282 0.35 1.21 28.99
N LEU A 283 1.47 1.62 28.39
CA LEU A 283 1.45 2.40 27.16
C LEU A 283 0.91 1.53 26.02
N GLU A 284 0.05 2.11 25.19
CA GLU A 284 -0.44 1.51 23.95
C GLU A 284 0.08 2.31 22.74
N VAL A 285 -0.02 1.77 21.52
CA VAL A 285 0.52 2.43 20.30
C VAL A 285 -0.19 3.77 19.99
N THR A 286 -1.32 4.04 20.65
CA THR A 286 -2.01 5.34 20.69
C THR A 286 -1.24 6.45 21.41
N ASP A 287 -0.23 6.11 22.20
CA ASP A 287 0.39 7.00 23.19
C ASP A 287 1.74 7.57 22.73
N LEU A 288 2.18 7.22 21.51
CA LEU A 288 3.18 8.02 20.80
C LEU A 288 2.61 9.42 20.57
N GLU A 289 3.32 10.47 21.01
CA GLU A 289 2.83 11.83 20.83
C GLU A 289 2.58 12.15 19.35
N ARG A 290 1.49 12.88 19.09
CA ARG A 290 1.01 13.27 17.75
C ARG A 290 1.97 14.16 16.94
N GLY A 291 3.20 14.38 17.42
CA GLY A 291 4.26 15.20 16.82
C GLY A 291 5.48 14.41 16.33
N SER A 292 5.74 13.19 16.82
CA SER A 292 6.84 12.35 16.31
C SER A 292 6.45 11.67 15.00
N ARG A 293 6.29 12.48 13.95
CA ARG A 293 6.22 12.00 12.56
C ARG A 293 7.44 11.11 12.28
N PRO A 294 7.30 10.04 11.47
CA PRO A 294 8.47 9.34 10.96
C PRO A 294 9.45 10.33 10.32
N ALA A 295 10.73 10.17 10.62
CA ALA A 295 11.76 10.87 9.88
C ALA A 295 11.80 10.26 8.48
N ILE A 296 11.19 10.95 7.48
CA ILE A 296 11.24 10.59 6.06
C ILE A 296 12.63 10.07 5.73
N GLY A 297 12.75 8.78 5.47
CA GLY A 297 14.03 8.10 5.31
C GLY A 297 14.53 8.15 3.86
N PRO A 298 15.52 7.32 3.51
CA PRO A 298 15.90 7.12 2.12
C PRO A 298 14.81 6.37 1.35
N SER A 299 14.80 6.53 0.03
CA SER A 299 14.05 5.67 -0.88
C SER A 299 14.99 4.74 -1.64
N ALA A 300 14.54 3.53 -1.93
CA ALA A 300 15.29 2.52 -2.68
C ALA A 300 14.43 1.97 -3.82
N VAL A 301 15.04 1.74 -4.98
CA VAL A 301 14.38 1.15 -6.15
C VAL A 301 14.90 -0.27 -6.36
N LEU A 302 13.99 -1.24 -6.27
CA LEU A 302 14.26 -2.66 -6.41
C LEU A 302 13.75 -3.16 -7.78
N ASP A 303 14.61 -3.77 -8.59
CA ASP A 303 14.17 -4.59 -9.74
C ASP A 303 14.05 -6.05 -9.30
N MET A 304 13.00 -6.74 -9.75
CA MET A 304 12.75 -8.14 -9.37
C MET A 304 11.98 -8.92 -10.43
N SER A 305 12.38 -10.19 -10.63
CA SER A 305 11.67 -11.18 -11.46
C SER A 305 11.12 -12.29 -10.58
N VAL A 306 9.79 -12.46 -10.57
CA VAL A 306 9.08 -13.23 -9.55
C VAL A 306 7.98 -14.14 -10.11
N SER A 307 7.63 -15.18 -9.37
CA SER A 307 6.55 -16.10 -9.68
C SER A 307 5.16 -15.43 -9.64
N SER A 308 4.20 -16.04 -10.33
CA SER A 308 2.79 -15.66 -10.17
C SER A 308 2.30 -15.87 -8.74
N GLY A 309 1.56 -14.88 -8.21
CA GLY A 309 1.05 -14.89 -6.83
C GLY A 309 1.92 -14.14 -5.82
N PHE A 310 3.12 -13.70 -6.23
CA PHE A 310 4.04 -12.91 -5.41
C PHE A 310 3.50 -11.50 -5.13
N TYR A 311 3.57 -11.06 -3.88
CA TYR A 311 3.19 -9.73 -3.40
C TYR A 311 4.44 -8.88 -3.15
N VAL A 312 4.74 -7.96 -4.07
CA VAL A 312 5.89 -7.04 -3.95
C VAL A 312 5.82 -6.21 -2.67
N ARG A 313 4.62 -5.71 -2.34
CA ARG A 313 4.30 -5.03 -1.08
C ARG A 313 4.73 -5.79 0.17
N SER A 314 4.55 -7.12 0.20
CA SER A 314 4.98 -7.94 1.34
C SER A 314 6.49 -8.10 1.42
N VAL A 315 7.21 -8.30 0.31
CA VAL A 315 8.67 -8.39 0.36
C VAL A 315 9.34 -7.07 0.74
N ILE A 316 8.76 -5.92 0.40
CA ILE A 316 9.25 -4.61 0.89
C ILE A 316 9.12 -4.50 2.43
N HIS A 317 7.97 -4.89 2.97
CA HIS A 317 7.71 -4.91 4.41
C HIS A 317 8.58 -5.93 5.16
N ASP A 318 8.65 -7.17 4.65
CA ASP A 318 9.42 -8.27 5.24
C ASP A 318 10.94 -7.99 5.16
N LEU A 319 11.43 -7.34 4.10
CA LEU A 319 12.82 -6.87 3.98
C LEU A 319 13.16 -5.82 5.03
N ALA A 320 12.29 -4.82 5.22
CA ALA A 320 12.52 -3.77 6.20
C ALA A 320 12.61 -4.36 7.63
N HIS A 321 11.66 -5.21 8.00
CA HIS A 321 11.70 -5.92 9.28
C HIS A 321 12.96 -6.79 9.42
N HIS A 322 13.37 -7.51 8.36
CA HIS A 322 14.59 -8.33 8.38
C HIS A 322 15.86 -7.53 8.70
N ILE A 323 15.96 -6.28 8.23
CA ILE A 323 17.11 -5.39 8.50
C ILE A 323 16.91 -4.48 9.73
N GLY A 324 15.83 -4.68 10.50
CA GLY A 324 15.52 -3.97 11.74
C GLY A 324 14.97 -2.55 11.52
N SER A 325 14.19 -2.34 10.46
CA SER A 325 13.58 -1.06 10.07
C SER A 325 12.09 -1.24 9.70
N GLU A 326 11.41 -0.13 9.42
CA GLU A 326 10.08 -0.10 8.80
C GLU A 326 10.16 0.50 7.39
N ALA A 327 9.32 0.02 6.46
CA ALA A 327 9.16 0.59 5.12
C ALA A 327 7.77 0.32 4.52
N HIS A 328 7.43 1.08 3.48
CA HIS A 328 6.27 0.85 2.63
C HIS A 328 6.57 1.15 1.15
N MET A 329 5.75 0.63 0.25
CA MET A 329 5.89 0.83 -1.20
C MET A 329 5.27 2.16 -1.64
N VAL A 330 6.05 3.01 -2.30
CA VAL A 330 5.61 4.34 -2.77
C VAL A 330 5.34 4.40 -4.28
N ASP A 331 6.00 3.54 -5.08
CA ASP A 331 5.69 3.31 -6.50
C ASP A 331 5.93 1.84 -6.90
N LEU A 332 5.26 1.37 -7.95
CA LEU A 332 5.43 0.03 -8.51
C LEU A 332 5.11 0.03 -10.01
N ILE A 333 6.05 -0.40 -10.84
CA ILE A 333 5.91 -0.55 -12.29
C ILE A 333 6.06 -2.04 -12.62
N ARG A 334 5.02 -2.70 -13.16
CA ARG A 334 5.18 -4.04 -13.76
C ARG A 334 5.76 -3.91 -15.17
N THR A 335 7.07 -4.12 -15.29
CA THR A 335 7.79 -4.01 -16.56
C THR A 335 7.51 -5.19 -17.50
N GLN A 336 7.13 -6.36 -16.96
CA GLN A 336 6.83 -7.55 -17.76
C GLN A 336 5.77 -8.46 -17.14
N GLN A 337 4.96 -9.12 -17.97
CA GLN A 337 4.10 -10.24 -17.59
C GLN A 337 4.13 -11.34 -18.67
N GLY A 338 4.90 -12.41 -18.45
CA GLY A 338 5.17 -13.40 -19.49
C GLY A 338 5.82 -12.74 -20.71
N ASP A 339 5.33 -13.03 -21.91
CA ASP A 339 5.87 -12.49 -23.17
C ASP A 339 5.54 -11.01 -23.41
N PHE A 340 4.69 -10.39 -22.57
CA PHE A 340 4.30 -8.99 -22.70
C PHE A 340 5.23 -8.07 -21.91
N VAL A 341 5.95 -7.20 -22.63
CA VAL A 341 6.93 -6.24 -22.08
C VAL A 341 6.42 -4.81 -22.24
N LEU A 342 6.68 -3.95 -21.26
CA LEU A 342 6.35 -2.52 -21.29
C LEU A 342 7.06 -1.82 -22.45
N GLY A 343 6.36 -0.92 -23.15
CA GLY A 343 6.90 -0.20 -24.32
C GLY A 343 7.10 -1.04 -25.59
N SER A 344 6.75 -2.33 -25.60
CA SER A 344 6.71 -3.15 -26.83
C SER A 344 5.44 -2.90 -27.65
N ASP A 345 5.46 -3.17 -28.96
CA ASP A 345 4.30 -3.01 -29.86
C ASP A 345 3.04 -3.78 -29.41
N ALA A 346 3.23 -4.87 -28.67
CA ALA A 346 2.16 -5.70 -28.10
C ALA A 346 1.52 -5.10 -26.82
N CYS A 347 2.07 -3.98 -26.34
CA CYS A 347 1.56 -3.17 -25.24
C CYS A 347 0.96 -1.86 -25.79
N PHE A 348 -0.25 -1.52 -25.36
CA PHE A 348 -0.83 -0.20 -25.59
C PHE A 348 -0.48 0.73 -24.44
N GLU A 349 -0.03 1.95 -24.72
CA GLU A 349 -0.16 3.03 -23.76
C GLU A 349 -1.65 3.32 -23.54
N PHE A 350 -2.09 3.51 -22.29
CA PHE A 350 -3.52 3.53 -21.97
C PHE A 350 -4.30 4.61 -22.75
N GLU A 351 -3.66 5.77 -22.92
CA GLU A 351 -4.23 6.91 -23.64
C GLU A 351 -4.36 6.68 -25.16
N GLU A 352 -3.74 5.64 -25.73
CA GLU A 352 -3.96 5.28 -27.15
C GLU A 352 -5.43 5.00 -27.44
N PHE A 353 -6.17 4.37 -26.52
CA PHE A 353 -7.61 4.10 -26.64
C PHE A 353 -8.47 5.37 -26.67
N HIS A 354 -7.90 6.53 -26.36
CA HIS A 354 -8.54 7.84 -26.44
C HIS A 354 -8.07 8.68 -27.65
N SER A 355 -7.13 8.16 -28.44
CA SER A 355 -6.57 8.77 -29.65
C SER A 355 -7.11 8.11 -30.93
N ALA A 356 -6.75 8.62 -32.11
CA ALA A 356 -7.11 7.97 -33.37
C ALA A 356 -6.09 6.88 -33.76
N GLY A 357 -6.56 5.73 -34.23
CA GLY A 357 -5.70 4.64 -34.74
C GLY A 357 -5.66 3.38 -33.87
N TRP A 358 -6.26 3.40 -32.68
CA TRP A 358 -6.27 2.25 -31.77
C TRP A 358 -7.03 1.06 -32.36
N GLU A 359 -8.07 1.29 -33.19
CA GLU A 359 -8.79 0.21 -33.87
C GLU A 359 -7.87 -0.57 -34.81
N GLN A 360 -7.02 0.13 -35.58
CA GLN A 360 -6.10 -0.47 -36.54
C GLN A 360 -4.97 -1.21 -35.82
N LYS A 361 -4.39 -0.63 -34.75
CA LYS A 361 -3.39 -1.31 -33.92
C LYS A 361 -3.97 -2.57 -33.27
N LEU A 362 -5.19 -2.50 -32.71
CA LEU A 362 -5.85 -3.65 -32.08
C LEU A 362 -6.24 -4.74 -33.09
N ALA A 363 -6.72 -4.34 -34.27
CA ALA A 363 -7.01 -5.27 -35.35
C ALA A 363 -5.75 -5.99 -35.86
N SER A 364 -4.65 -5.26 -36.03
CA SER A 364 -3.35 -5.82 -36.45
C SER A 364 -2.82 -6.85 -35.44
N LEU A 365 -2.71 -6.46 -34.16
CA LEU A 365 -2.22 -7.34 -33.09
C LEU A 365 -3.07 -8.60 -32.92
N LEU A 366 -4.40 -8.49 -33.05
CA LEU A 366 -5.34 -9.61 -32.93
C LEU A 366 -5.62 -10.34 -34.25
N LYS A 367 -4.99 -9.93 -35.36
CA LYS A 367 -5.20 -10.48 -36.72
C LYS A 367 -6.68 -10.53 -37.10
N LEU A 368 -7.34 -9.37 -37.01
CA LEU A 368 -8.76 -9.16 -37.31
C LEU A 368 -8.93 -8.40 -38.63
N ASP A 369 -9.67 -9.01 -39.56
CA ASP A 369 -9.94 -8.44 -40.87
C ASP A 369 -10.98 -7.30 -40.75
N LEU A 370 -10.51 -6.06 -40.76
CA LEU A 370 -11.37 -4.87 -40.78
C LEU A 370 -12.07 -4.66 -42.14
N GLU A 371 -11.49 -5.17 -43.22
CA GLU A 371 -11.92 -4.87 -44.60
C GLU A 371 -13.12 -5.69 -45.10
N ASN A 372 -13.65 -6.60 -44.28
CA ASN A 372 -14.91 -7.30 -44.57
C ASN A 372 -16.11 -6.35 -44.46
N LYS A 373 -16.29 -5.53 -45.50
CA LYS A 373 -17.62 -5.18 -45.99
C LYS A 373 -18.31 -6.48 -46.38
N GLU A 374 -19.47 -6.75 -45.80
CA GLU A 374 -20.30 -7.89 -46.19
C GLU A 374 -20.76 -7.71 -47.65
N GLY A 375 -20.81 -8.81 -48.39
CA GLY A 375 -21.26 -8.89 -49.78
C GLY A 375 -22.27 -10.01 -49.98
#